data_AF-D4KZU2-F1
#
_entry.id   AF-D4KZU2-F1
#
_cell.length_a   1.000
_cell.length_b   1.000
_cell.length_c   1.000
_cell.angle_alpha   90.00
_cell.angle_beta   90.00
_cell.angle_gamma   90.00
#
_symmetry.space_group_name_H-M   'P 1'
#
loop_
_entity.id
_entity.type
_entity.pdbx_description
1 polymer ?
#
loop_
_entity_poly.entity_id
_entity_poly.type
_entity_poly.pdbx_seq_one_letter_code
_entity_poly.pdbx_strand_id
1 'polypeptide(L)'
;MAYVSIVNANDYRKEIMTREKAGTVVNLYRGYENEHSNSEYIKDAKLPDIFKFMMGMTYEQFKYQNLAWTYQSFSRNYHILLGSSKISRDEIVDINEITEELFGLSADEFLTNVLYLLWLSSERPDPLGAEDDLYKHGAYSILTKENLEKIINYYSVTYDDVRKSPIQKQLFYSKPFVITQKNKEPIMVSMYLVQMLFADGLYWLIRDYYYKNGKGTGFIIAFGTMFEEYFMELAEIYLSEGMWHKIPEQDKKSADFFVEFEDAVFLFELKSGLLGIKAKQQAPDVQQIDTFYKRNILEAHEQLKMSEKEYHGQKPVIKIFLLYESMTNTQIVMSSIPEIFVDDSRCYIMTIEDLEMMLATYKNDKEKFVRVVKTLVANQNSNTQVTSVLHVLNDCDAVGDMHFIGDRDYFMKIAKKMECELDI
;
A
#
# COMPACT_ATOMS: atom_id res chain seq x y z
N MET A 1 18.10 -1.73 12.02
CA MET A 1 19.07 -2.46 12.87
C MET A 1 19.44 -3.84 12.31
N ALA A 2 18.47 -4.74 12.06
CA ALA A 2 18.73 -6.10 11.57
C ALA A 2 19.69 -6.20 10.36
N TYR A 3 19.46 -5.39 9.32
CA TYR A 3 20.36 -5.33 8.14
C TYR A 3 21.82 -5.07 8.54
N VAL A 4 22.06 -3.99 9.29
CA VAL A 4 23.41 -3.58 9.74
C VAL A 4 24.04 -4.67 10.60
N SER A 5 23.26 -5.31 11.48
CA SER A 5 23.72 -6.43 12.30
C SER A 5 24.17 -7.62 11.45
N ILE A 6 23.43 -8.00 10.40
CA ILE A 6 23.78 -9.13 9.52
C ILE A 6 25.00 -8.82 8.64
N VAL A 7 25.10 -7.58 8.16
CA VAL A 7 26.24 -7.13 7.35
C VAL A 7 27.53 -7.11 8.15
N ASN A 8 27.47 -6.71 9.43
CA ASN A 8 28.66 -6.51 10.27
C ASN A 8 28.94 -7.65 11.27
N ALA A 9 28.04 -8.62 11.40
CA ALA A 9 28.19 -9.73 12.36
C ALA A 9 27.54 -11.04 11.88
N ASN A 10 27.67 -12.08 12.71
CA ASN A 10 26.93 -13.33 12.59
C ASN A 10 26.62 -13.93 13.98
N ASP A 11 25.77 -14.94 13.98
CA ASP A 11 25.28 -15.68 15.15
C ASP A 11 26.20 -16.84 15.58
N TYR A 12 27.37 -17.00 14.94
CA TYR A 12 28.36 -18.04 15.27
C TYR A 12 29.24 -17.69 16.47
N ARG A 13 29.39 -16.41 16.82
CA ARG A 13 30.27 -16.02 17.93
C ARG A 13 29.59 -16.40 19.26
N LYS A 14 30.19 -17.36 19.97
CA LYS A 14 29.84 -17.76 21.37
C LYS A 14 29.99 -16.62 22.40
N GLU A 15 30.41 -15.42 21.99
CA GLU A 15 30.56 -14.30 22.91
C GLU A 15 29.19 -13.72 23.28
N ILE A 16 28.87 -13.79 24.57
CA ILE A 16 27.74 -13.06 25.14
C ILE A 16 27.96 -11.56 24.85
N MET A 17 26.93 -10.90 24.33
CA MET A 17 26.93 -9.46 24.10
C MET A 17 27.26 -8.74 25.42
N THR A 18 28.45 -8.12 25.50
CA THR A 18 28.84 -7.33 26.67
C THR A 18 28.23 -5.93 26.57
N ARG A 19 28.08 -5.24 27.72
CA ARG A 19 27.62 -3.84 27.75
C ARG A 19 28.47 -2.93 26.87
N GLU A 20 29.78 -3.16 26.82
CA GLU A 20 30.72 -2.39 25.99
C GLU A 20 30.45 -2.61 24.50
N LYS A 21 30.29 -3.86 24.05
CA LYS A 21 29.97 -4.19 22.65
C LYS A 21 28.60 -3.64 22.23
N ALA A 22 27.61 -3.71 23.11
CA ALA A 22 26.32 -3.08 22.88
C ALA A 22 26.48 -1.55 22.72
N GLY A 23 27.31 -0.90 23.55
CA GLY A 23 27.67 0.51 23.41
C GLY A 23 28.34 0.83 22.08
N THR A 24 29.26 -0.03 21.62
CA THR A 24 29.89 0.09 20.29
C THR A 24 28.88 -0.01 19.17
N VAL A 25 27.97 -1.00 19.20
CA VAL A 25 26.91 -1.16 18.18
C VAL A 25 25.98 0.05 18.15
N VAL A 26 25.60 0.60 19.31
CA VAL A 26 24.79 1.81 19.39
C VAL A 26 25.53 3.01 18.80
N ASN A 27 26.83 3.17 19.08
CA ASN A 27 27.63 4.26 18.52
C ASN A 27 27.85 4.10 17.01
N LEU A 28 28.06 2.87 16.52
CA LEU A 28 28.12 2.57 15.08
C LEU A 28 26.79 2.93 14.40
N TYR A 29 25.66 2.62 15.04
CA TYR A 29 24.35 3.02 14.54
C TYR A 29 24.18 4.54 14.49
N ARG A 30 24.57 5.27 15.55
CA ARG A 30 24.54 6.74 15.57
C ARG A 30 25.45 7.36 14.51
N GLY A 31 26.65 6.81 14.31
CA GLY A 31 27.56 7.21 13.24
C GLY A 31 26.97 6.96 11.87
N TYR A 32 26.40 5.76 11.66
CA TYR A 32 25.69 5.40 10.44
C TYR A 32 24.55 6.37 10.13
N GLU A 33 23.69 6.68 11.11
CA GLU A 33 22.62 7.67 10.96
C GLU A 33 23.17 9.04 10.57
N ASN A 34 24.24 9.52 11.22
CA ASN A 34 24.85 10.80 10.86
C ASN A 34 25.36 10.81 9.40
N GLU A 35 26.06 9.75 8.98
CA GLU A 35 26.63 9.61 7.63
C GLU A 35 25.57 9.39 6.55
N HIS A 36 24.44 8.74 6.88
CA HIS A 36 23.42 8.31 5.93
C HIS A 36 22.09 9.07 6.05
N SER A 37 22.02 10.10 6.90
CA SER A 37 20.83 10.94 7.13
C SER A 37 20.39 11.76 5.92
N ASN A 38 21.21 11.85 4.86
CA ASN A 38 21.05 12.81 3.77
C ASN A 38 20.84 14.26 4.27
N SER A 39 21.37 14.60 5.45
CA SER A 39 21.19 15.93 6.06
C SER A 39 21.75 17.07 5.21
N GLU A 40 22.71 16.79 4.31
CA GLU A 40 23.20 17.75 3.33
C GLU A 40 22.13 18.18 2.32
N TYR A 41 21.24 17.26 1.90
CA TYR A 41 20.13 17.60 1.00
C TYR A 41 19.24 18.70 1.58
N ILE A 42 19.00 18.65 2.90
CA ILE A 42 18.09 19.58 3.58
C ILE A 42 18.68 20.99 3.72
N LYS A 43 20.02 21.14 3.79
CA LYS A 43 20.67 22.43 4.06
C LYS A 43 20.36 23.48 3.00
N ASP A 44 20.30 23.07 1.73
CA ASP A 44 20.10 23.95 0.58
C ASP A 44 18.71 23.76 -0.07
N ALA A 45 17.85 22.91 0.50
CA ALA A 45 16.53 22.60 -0.03
C ALA A 45 15.55 23.76 0.16
N LYS A 46 14.72 23.99 -0.87
CA LYS A 46 13.54 24.86 -0.73
C LYS A 46 12.44 24.12 0.03
N LEU A 47 11.45 24.84 0.54
CA LEU A 47 10.35 24.25 1.30
C LEU A 47 9.62 23.10 0.56
N PRO A 48 9.31 23.18 -0.75
CA PRO A 48 8.71 22.05 -1.47
C PRO A 48 9.60 20.80 -1.50
N ASP A 49 10.92 20.98 -1.61
CA ASP A 49 11.91 19.90 -1.58
C ASP A 49 12.00 19.26 -0.19
N ILE A 50 11.84 20.05 0.88
CA ILE A 50 11.73 19.54 2.25
C ILE A 50 10.47 18.68 2.38
N PHE A 51 9.31 19.15 1.91
CA PHE A 51 8.08 18.35 1.93
C PHE A 51 8.23 17.06 1.13
N LYS A 52 8.87 17.10 -0.04
CA LYS A 52 9.17 15.93 -0.86
C LYS A 52 10.00 14.91 -0.09
N PHE A 53 11.05 15.36 0.60
CA PHE A 53 11.88 14.50 1.44
C PHE A 53 11.08 13.93 2.63
N MET A 54 10.29 14.76 3.31
CA MET A 54 9.43 14.33 4.41
C MET A 54 8.39 13.29 3.97
N MET A 55 7.84 13.40 2.76
CA MET A 55 6.93 12.39 2.21
C MET A 55 7.59 11.02 2.20
N GLY A 56 8.82 10.91 1.68
CA GLY A 56 9.56 9.65 1.64
C GLY A 56 9.86 9.09 3.04
N MET A 57 10.25 9.96 3.98
CA MET A 57 10.53 9.58 5.37
C MET A 57 9.29 9.05 6.11
N THR A 58 8.16 9.73 5.91
CA THR A 58 6.92 9.47 6.67
C THR A 58 6.09 8.35 6.07
N TYR A 59 6.32 8.01 4.80
CA TYR A 59 5.56 7.02 4.06
C TYR A 59 5.41 5.69 4.82
N GLU A 60 6.51 5.10 5.29
CA GLU A 60 6.45 3.87 6.07
C GLU A 60 6.00 4.14 7.51
N GLN A 61 6.51 5.22 8.13
CA GLN A 61 6.27 5.58 9.54
C GLN A 61 4.79 5.71 9.88
N PHE A 62 3.99 6.30 9.00
CA PHE A 62 2.56 6.45 9.23
C PHE A 62 1.80 5.13 9.12
N LYS A 63 2.23 4.22 8.24
CA LYS A 63 1.66 2.87 8.15
C LYS A 63 1.95 2.04 9.40
N TYR A 64 3.13 2.17 10.00
CA TYR A 64 3.46 1.53 11.29
C TYR A 64 2.52 1.94 12.44
N GLN A 65 1.93 3.14 12.38
CA GLN A 65 1.10 3.68 13.46
C GLN A 65 -0.39 3.36 13.30
N ASN A 66 -0.83 2.88 12.12
CA ASN A 66 -2.24 2.64 11.83
C ASN A 66 -2.49 1.18 11.42
N LEU A 67 -2.90 0.34 12.37
CA LEU A 67 -3.23 -1.06 12.10
C LEU A 67 -4.46 -1.23 11.19
N ALA A 68 -5.38 -0.27 11.16
CA ALA A 68 -6.55 -0.35 10.29
C ALA A 68 -6.16 -0.37 8.80
N TRP A 69 -5.03 0.25 8.44
CA TRP A 69 -4.48 0.21 7.08
C TRP A 69 -4.26 -1.24 6.59
N THR A 70 -3.80 -2.14 7.46
CA THR A 70 -3.59 -3.56 7.10
C THR A 70 -4.88 -4.22 6.67
N TYR A 71 -5.96 -4.02 7.42
CA TYR A 71 -7.28 -4.57 7.11
C TYR A 71 -7.80 -4.03 5.77
N GLN A 72 -7.69 -2.72 5.55
CA GLN A 72 -8.19 -2.08 4.33
C GLN A 72 -7.36 -2.50 3.10
N SER A 73 -6.02 -2.52 3.21
CA SER A 73 -5.14 -2.95 2.12
C SER A 73 -5.35 -4.42 1.78
N PHE A 74 -5.45 -5.29 2.80
CA PHE A 74 -5.77 -6.71 2.61
C PHE A 74 -7.09 -6.88 1.84
N SER A 75 -8.17 -6.26 2.35
CA SER A 75 -9.51 -6.44 1.79
C SER A 75 -9.59 -5.90 0.36
N ARG A 76 -8.93 -4.79 0.07
CA ARG A 76 -8.87 -4.21 -1.28
C ARG A 76 -8.09 -5.08 -2.26
N ASN A 77 -6.89 -5.52 -1.88
CA ASN A 77 -6.10 -6.44 -2.68
C ASN A 77 -6.89 -7.72 -2.95
N TYR A 78 -7.52 -8.30 -1.93
CA TYR A 78 -8.36 -9.47 -2.07
C TYR A 78 -9.54 -9.22 -3.02
N HIS A 79 -10.27 -8.12 -2.83
CA HIS A 79 -11.43 -7.78 -3.65
C HIS A 79 -11.07 -7.65 -5.14
N ILE A 80 -10.03 -6.87 -5.45
CA ILE A 80 -9.57 -6.65 -6.82
C ILE A 80 -9.06 -7.95 -7.43
N LEU A 81 -8.27 -8.73 -6.70
CA LEU A 81 -7.55 -9.87 -7.25
C LEU A 81 -8.32 -11.20 -7.20
N LEU A 82 -9.36 -11.32 -6.38
CA LEU A 82 -10.11 -12.56 -6.17
C LEU A 82 -11.62 -12.34 -5.95
N GLY A 83 -11.98 -11.36 -5.13
CA GLY A 83 -13.29 -11.32 -4.48
C GLY A 83 -14.44 -10.76 -5.31
N SER A 84 -14.19 -9.80 -6.19
CA SER A 84 -15.24 -9.18 -7.00
C SER A 84 -15.54 -9.96 -8.27
N SER A 85 -16.80 -10.27 -8.54
CA SER A 85 -17.23 -10.83 -9.83
C SER A 85 -17.37 -9.78 -10.94
N LYS A 86 -17.23 -8.48 -10.62
CA LYS A 86 -17.35 -7.37 -11.58
C LYS A 86 -16.02 -6.95 -12.19
N ILE A 87 -14.91 -7.39 -11.59
CA ILE A 87 -13.55 -7.12 -12.06
C ILE A 87 -13.09 -8.32 -12.88
N SER A 88 -12.72 -8.07 -14.13
CA SER A 88 -12.19 -9.06 -15.06
C SER A 88 -10.74 -9.39 -14.72
N ARG A 89 -10.41 -10.68 -14.78
CA ARG A 89 -9.07 -11.20 -14.49
C ARG A 89 -8.54 -12.07 -15.63
N ASP A 90 -9.19 -12.04 -16.79
CA ASP A 90 -8.87 -12.89 -17.93
C ASP A 90 -7.46 -12.63 -18.51
N GLU A 91 -6.92 -11.43 -18.27
CA GLU A 91 -5.57 -11.05 -18.69
C GLU A 91 -4.47 -11.48 -17.71
N ILE A 92 -4.85 -12.01 -16.53
CA ILE A 92 -3.92 -12.51 -15.53
C ILE A 92 -4.08 -14.01 -15.26
N VAL A 93 -3.00 -14.65 -14.82
CA VAL A 93 -3.04 -16.03 -14.30
C VAL A 93 -3.87 -16.02 -13.01
N ASP A 94 -4.77 -16.99 -12.87
CA ASP A 94 -5.56 -17.17 -11.64
C ASP A 94 -4.60 -17.33 -10.44
N ILE A 95 -4.82 -16.53 -9.40
CA ILE A 95 -4.01 -16.57 -8.18
C ILE A 95 -4.11 -17.93 -7.49
N ASN A 96 -5.22 -18.65 -7.62
CA ASN A 96 -5.32 -20.02 -7.12
C ASN A 96 -4.32 -20.95 -7.83
N GLU A 97 -4.10 -20.80 -9.13
CA GLU A 97 -3.06 -21.56 -9.85
C GLU A 97 -1.66 -21.22 -9.34
N ILE A 98 -1.38 -19.93 -9.10
CA ILE A 98 -0.07 -19.47 -8.58
C ILE A 98 0.17 -20.01 -7.17
N THR A 99 -0.83 -19.93 -6.28
CA THR A 99 -0.70 -20.38 -4.88
C THR A 99 -0.63 -21.89 -4.79
N GLU A 100 -1.37 -22.62 -5.63
CA GLU A 100 -1.27 -24.08 -5.74
C GLU A 100 0.10 -24.51 -6.26
N GLU A 101 0.62 -23.86 -7.31
CA GLU A 101 1.97 -24.13 -7.85
C GLU A 101 3.06 -23.93 -6.78
N LEU A 102 2.97 -22.85 -6.00
CA LEU A 102 4.03 -22.46 -5.06
C LEU A 102 3.92 -23.15 -3.70
N PHE A 103 2.72 -23.44 -3.23
CA PHE A 103 2.47 -23.87 -1.85
C PHE A 103 1.62 -25.15 -1.75
N GLY A 104 0.94 -25.57 -2.83
CA GLY A 104 -0.06 -26.65 -2.78
C GLY A 104 -1.28 -26.26 -1.96
N LEU A 105 -1.65 -24.97 -2.02
CA LEU A 105 -2.76 -24.37 -1.28
C LEU A 105 -3.53 -23.45 -2.23
N SER A 106 -4.86 -23.43 -2.12
CA SER A 106 -5.66 -22.36 -2.72
C SER A 106 -5.33 -21.00 -2.10
N ALA A 107 -5.74 -19.91 -2.75
CA ALA A 107 -5.42 -18.57 -2.27
C ALA A 107 -5.99 -18.29 -0.86
N ASP A 108 -7.20 -18.77 -0.58
CA ASP A 108 -7.82 -18.65 0.74
C ASP A 108 -7.07 -19.47 1.80
N GLU A 109 -6.58 -20.67 1.47
CA GLU A 109 -5.80 -21.50 2.40
C GLU A 109 -4.41 -20.94 2.66
N PHE A 110 -3.75 -20.40 1.63
CA PHE A 110 -2.51 -19.65 1.75
C PHE A 110 -2.69 -18.46 2.70
N LEU A 111 -3.72 -17.63 2.48
CA LEU A 111 -4.00 -16.48 3.33
C LEU A 111 -4.35 -16.85 4.76
N THR A 112 -5.07 -17.96 4.96
CA THR A 112 -5.37 -18.50 6.29
C THR A 112 -4.10 -18.89 7.03
N ASN A 113 -3.17 -19.55 6.35
CA ASN A 113 -1.85 -19.87 6.90
C ASN A 113 -1.01 -18.60 7.17
N VAL A 114 -1.06 -17.57 6.31
CA VAL A 114 -0.36 -16.31 6.53
C VAL A 114 -0.93 -15.54 7.73
N LEU A 115 -2.26 -15.56 7.93
CA LEU A 115 -2.89 -14.98 9.12
C LEU A 115 -2.47 -15.71 10.40
N TYR A 116 -2.44 -17.06 10.35
CA TYR A 116 -1.95 -17.86 11.47
C TYR A 116 -0.46 -17.62 11.76
N LEU A 117 0.35 -17.50 10.71
CA LEU A 117 1.77 -17.14 10.82
C LEU A 117 1.95 -15.75 11.45
N LEU A 118 1.10 -14.79 11.08
CA LEU A 118 1.11 -13.45 11.69
C LEU A 118 0.83 -13.54 13.20
N TRP A 119 -0.17 -14.33 13.60
CA TRP A 119 -0.45 -14.59 15.02
C TRP A 119 0.72 -15.28 15.74
N LEU A 120 1.29 -16.37 15.20
CA LEU A 120 2.47 -17.02 15.79
C LEU A 120 3.64 -16.05 15.94
N SER A 121 3.80 -15.15 14.97
CA SER A 121 4.86 -14.14 14.95
C SER A 121 4.66 -13.01 15.96
N SER A 122 3.42 -12.79 16.45
CA SER A 122 3.18 -11.85 17.56
C SER A 122 3.66 -12.43 18.90
N GLU A 123 3.60 -13.75 19.05
CA GLU A 123 4.00 -14.44 20.27
C GLU A 123 5.51 -14.69 20.33
N ARG A 124 6.16 -14.93 19.18
CA ARG A 124 7.59 -15.23 19.13
C ARG A 124 8.25 -14.89 17.79
N PRO A 125 9.55 -14.57 17.78
CA PRO A 125 10.27 -14.24 16.55
C PRO A 125 10.63 -15.46 15.67
N ASP A 126 10.57 -16.68 16.19
CA ASP A 126 10.89 -17.94 15.51
C ASP A 126 9.64 -18.84 15.41
N PRO A 127 8.70 -18.56 14.48
CA PRO A 127 7.38 -19.17 14.47
C PRO A 127 7.36 -20.69 14.26
N LEU A 128 8.45 -21.31 13.78
CA LEU A 128 8.60 -22.77 13.65
C LEU A 128 9.13 -23.48 14.91
N GLY A 129 9.59 -22.69 15.89
CA GLY A 129 10.03 -23.19 17.19
C GLY A 129 8.89 -23.29 18.22
N ALA A 130 7.65 -23.01 17.81
CA ALA A 130 6.47 -23.11 18.67
C ALA A 130 6.23 -24.55 19.13
N GLU A 131 5.41 -24.69 20.19
CA GLU A 131 5.07 -26.00 20.72
C GLU A 131 4.33 -26.83 19.65
N ASP A 132 4.59 -28.13 19.66
CA ASP A 132 4.16 -29.07 18.63
C ASP A 132 2.64 -29.17 18.50
N ASP A 133 1.91 -28.87 19.58
CA ASP A 133 0.45 -28.84 19.65
C ASP A 133 -0.15 -27.67 18.85
N LEU A 134 0.56 -26.55 18.72
CA LEU A 134 0.19 -25.40 17.87
C LEU A 134 0.25 -25.71 16.36
N TYR A 135 0.58 -26.93 15.96
CA TYR A 135 0.53 -27.38 14.56
C TYR A 135 -0.29 -28.66 14.38
N LYS A 136 -0.80 -29.24 15.47
CA LYS A 136 -1.52 -30.52 15.48
C LYS A 136 -3.02 -30.28 15.60
N HIS A 137 -3.56 -29.62 14.58
CA HIS A 137 -5.00 -29.48 14.40
C HIS A 137 -5.60 -30.75 13.80
N GLY A 138 -6.91 -30.78 13.55
CA GLY A 138 -7.62 -31.94 13.01
C GLY A 138 -6.94 -32.56 11.76
N ALA A 139 -7.23 -33.84 11.47
CA ALA A 139 -6.52 -34.64 10.46
C ALA A 139 -6.54 -34.07 9.03
N TYR A 140 -7.42 -33.12 8.74
CA TYR A 140 -7.56 -32.46 7.44
C TYR A 140 -7.21 -30.97 7.49
N SER A 141 -6.61 -30.50 8.59
CA SER A 141 -6.31 -29.09 8.75
C SER A 141 -5.22 -28.63 7.80
N ILE A 142 -5.37 -27.43 7.28
CA ILE A 142 -4.35 -26.76 6.46
C ILE A 142 -3.28 -26.08 7.32
N LEU A 143 -3.51 -25.87 8.62
CA LEU A 143 -2.60 -25.17 9.54
C LEU A 143 -1.49 -26.08 10.06
N THR A 144 -0.78 -26.73 9.14
CA THR A 144 0.27 -27.69 9.49
C THR A 144 1.63 -27.01 9.57
N LYS A 145 2.54 -27.60 10.35
CA LYS A 145 3.95 -27.17 10.38
C LYS A 145 4.58 -27.20 8.99
N GLU A 146 4.25 -28.21 8.17
CA GLU A 146 4.76 -28.35 6.81
C GLU A 146 4.33 -27.19 5.90
N ASN A 147 3.06 -26.78 5.97
CA ASN A 147 2.56 -25.66 5.17
C ASN A 147 3.18 -24.32 5.61
N LEU A 148 3.30 -24.09 6.92
CA LEU A 148 4.01 -22.93 7.45
C LEU A 148 5.49 -22.94 7.06
N GLU A 149 6.16 -24.09 7.11
CA GLU A 149 7.55 -24.25 6.66
C GLU A 149 7.71 -23.87 5.18
N LYS A 150 6.82 -24.35 4.29
CA LYS A 150 6.84 -23.98 2.86
C LYS A 150 6.72 -22.46 2.67
N ILE A 151 5.75 -21.84 3.34
CA ILE A 151 5.51 -20.38 3.24
C ILE A 151 6.71 -19.60 3.80
N ILE A 152 7.17 -19.93 5.00
CA ILE A 152 8.30 -19.25 5.64
C ILE A 152 9.57 -19.40 4.78
N ASN A 153 9.84 -20.59 4.27
CA ASN A 153 11.01 -20.83 3.41
C ASN A 153 10.94 -20.01 2.13
N TYR A 154 9.76 -19.91 1.49
CA TYR A 154 9.58 -19.03 0.34
C TYR A 154 9.89 -17.56 0.68
N TYR A 155 9.47 -17.10 1.85
CA TYR A 155 9.67 -15.73 2.35
C TYR A 155 10.95 -15.53 3.18
N SER A 156 11.90 -16.47 3.10
CA SER A 156 13.16 -16.42 3.83
C SER A 156 14.37 -16.08 2.97
N VAL A 157 15.38 -15.49 3.59
CA VAL A 157 16.72 -15.25 3.00
C VAL A 157 17.83 -15.65 3.95
N THR A 158 19.01 -15.98 3.42
CA THR A 158 20.19 -16.23 4.24
C THR A 158 20.95 -14.93 4.54
N TYR A 159 21.89 -14.98 5.50
CA TYR A 159 22.78 -13.84 5.76
C TYR A 159 23.59 -13.43 4.52
N ASP A 160 23.96 -14.38 3.67
CA ASP A 160 24.73 -14.10 2.46
C ASP A 160 23.89 -13.41 1.38
N ASP A 161 22.60 -13.77 1.27
CA ASP A 161 21.66 -13.07 0.39
C ASP A 161 21.48 -11.62 0.85
N VAL A 162 21.33 -11.39 2.16
CA VAL A 162 21.22 -10.04 2.73
C VAL A 162 22.46 -9.21 2.43
N ARG A 163 23.67 -9.77 2.60
CA ARG A 163 24.94 -9.08 2.33
C ARG A 163 25.16 -8.75 0.86
N LYS A 164 24.66 -9.60 -0.05
CA LYS A 164 24.80 -9.43 -1.51
C LYS A 164 23.65 -8.64 -2.13
N SER A 165 22.60 -8.33 -1.36
CA SER A 165 21.40 -7.70 -1.87
C SER A 165 21.67 -6.29 -2.43
N PRO A 166 21.35 -6.02 -3.71
CA PRO A 166 21.53 -4.68 -4.30
C PRO A 166 20.51 -3.66 -3.74
N ILE A 167 19.47 -4.15 -3.08
CA ILE A 167 18.41 -3.33 -2.46
C ILE A 167 18.56 -3.25 -0.93
N GLN A 168 19.65 -3.81 -0.37
CA GLN A 168 20.02 -3.69 1.04
C GLN A 168 18.87 -4.11 1.98
N LYS A 169 18.56 -3.31 3.02
CA LYS A 169 17.48 -3.56 3.98
C LYS A 169 16.10 -3.75 3.36
N GLN A 170 15.89 -3.25 2.13
CA GLN A 170 14.60 -3.35 1.44
C GLN A 170 14.23 -4.76 1.01
N LEU A 171 15.22 -5.67 0.97
CA LEU A 171 14.97 -7.09 0.77
C LEU A 171 13.94 -7.64 1.77
N PHE A 172 13.90 -7.11 3.00
CA PHE A 172 13.03 -7.66 4.03
C PHE A 172 11.53 -7.39 3.80
N TYR A 173 11.16 -6.48 2.89
CA TYR A 173 9.75 -6.29 2.48
C TYR A 173 9.21 -7.49 1.70
N SER A 174 10.05 -8.14 0.90
CA SER A 174 9.67 -9.36 0.17
C SER A 174 10.14 -10.64 0.86
N LYS A 175 11.03 -10.52 1.86
CA LYS A 175 11.65 -11.63 2.60
C LYS A 175 11.73 -11.31 4.10
N PRO A 176 10.59 -11.31 4.82
CA PRO A 176 10.51 -10.91 6.23
C PRO A 176 11.25 -11.84 7.20
N PHE A 177 11.69 -13.02 6.74
CA PHE A 177 12.39 -14.01 7.56
C PHE A 177 13.86 -14.15 7.14
N VAL A 178 14.73 -14.38 8.12
CA VAL A 178 16.15 -14.64 7.89
C VAL A 178 16.54 -15.98 8.49
N ILE A 179 17.15 -16.83 7.68
CA ILE A 179 17.71 -18.11 8.12
C ILE A 179 19.04 -17.84 8.81
N THR A 180 19.09 -18.19 10.09
CA THR A 180 20.30 -18.07 10.92
C THR A 180 21.43 -18.97 10.42
N GLN A 181 22.69 -18.55 10.57
CA GLN A 181 23.80 -19.37 10.05
C GLN A 181 24.09 -20.57 10.96
N LYS A 182 23.94 -20.41 12.29
CA LYS A 182 24.29 -21.42 13.30
C LYS A 182 23.29 -22.57 13.36
N ASN A 183 22.02 -22.25 13.58
CA ASN A 183 20.98 -23.25 13.82
C ASN A 183 20.14 -23.56 12.56
N LYS A 184 20.27 -22.76 11.50
CA LYS A 184 19.43 -22.84 10.28
C LYS A 184 17.94 -22.61 10.56
N GLU A 185 17.64 -21.89 11.64
CA GLU A 185 16.28 -21.51 12.02
C GLU A 185 15.88 -20.22 11.31
N PRO A 186 14.66 -20.14 10.72
CA PRO A 186 14.12 -18.90 10.22
C PRO A 186 13.63 -18.03 11.37
N ILE A 187 14.13 -16.79 11.42
CA ILE A 187 13.73 -15.79 12.41
C ILE A 187 13.14 -14.59 11.69
N MET A 188 12.00 -14.12 12.18
CA MET A 188 11.36 -12.90 11.74
C MET A 188 12.23 -11.67 12.00
N VAL A 189 12.37 -10.82 11.00
CA VAL A 189 13.09 -9.54 11.12
C VAL A 189 12.30 -8.50 11.90
N SER A 190 10.99 -8.42 11.62
CA SER A 190 10.05 -7.52 12.27
C SER A 190 8.62 -8.02 12.09
N MET A 191 7.81 -7.95 13.14
CA MET A 191 6.37 -8.25 13.12
C MET A 191 5.64 -7.48 12.03
N TYR A 192 6.02 -6.23 11.82
CA TYR A 192 5.41 -5.40 10.79
C TYR A 192 5.64 -5.91 9.37
N LEU A 193 6.80 -6.50 9.08
CA LEU A 193 7.05 -7.02 7.73
C LEU A 193 6.22 -8.28 7.46
N VAL A 194 5.91 -9.06 8.51
CA VAL A 194 4.95 -10.17 8.42
C VAL A 194 3.52 -9.64 8.29
N GLN A 195 3.18 -8.54 8.97
CA GLN A 195 1.91 -7.85 8.81
C GLN A 195 1.71 -7.31 7.38
N MET A 196 2.77 -6.80 6.76
CA MET A 196 2.75 -6.37 5.35
C MET A 196 2.64 -7.55 4.39
N LEU A 197 3.27 -8.67 4.70
CA LEU A 197 3.06 -9.92 3.96
C LEU A 197 1.59 -10.33 4.00
N PHE A 198 0.89 -10.13 5.12
CA PHE A 198 -0.56 -10.35 5.14
C PHE A 198 -1.33 -9.27 4.33
N ALA A 199 -1.05 -7.99 4.55
CA ALA A 199 -1.77 -6.88 3.91
C ALA A 199 -1.65 -6.83 2.38
N ASP A 200 -0.43 -6.97 1.86
CA ASP A 200 -0.10 -6.74 0.44
C ASP A 200 0.44 -8.01 -0.23
N GLY A 201 0.54 -9.14 0.49
CA GLY A 201 1.20 -10.36 0.03
C GLY A 201 0.65 -10.90 -1.27
N LEU A 202 -0.68 -10.89 -1.46
CA LEU A 202 -1.29 -11.33 -2.72
C LEU A 202 -0.83 -10.51 -3.90
N TYR A 203 -0.87 -9.18 -3.79
CA TYR A 203 -0.44 -8.27 -4.86
C TYR A 203 1.03 -8.49 -5.22
N TRP A 204 1.90 -8.61 -4.21
CA TRP A 204 3.33 -8.85 -4.45
C TRP A 204 3.61 -10.26 -4.95
N LEU A 205 2.85 -11.27 -4.53
CA LEU A 205 2.99 -12.65 -4.97
C LEU A 205 2.78 -12.78 -6.49
N ILE A 206 1.64 -12.27 -6.99
CA ILE A 206 1.35 -12.30 -8.43
C ILE A 206 2.31 -11.41 -9.22
N ARG A 207 2.65 -10.23 -8.70
CA ARG A 207 3.60 -9.34 -9.37
C ARG A 207 4.98 -9.97 -9.51
N ASP A 208 5.47 -10.63 -8.45
CA ASP A 208 6.75 -11.35 -8.46
C ASP A 208 6.70 -12.54 -9.40
N TYR A 209 5.57 -13.28 -9.45
CA TYR A 209 5.37 -14.38 -10.39
C TYR A 209 5.53 -13.90 -11.84
N TYR A 210 4.87 -12.80 -12.21
CA TYR A 210 4.98 -12.21 -13.55
C TYR A 210 6.39 -11.69 -13.84
N TYR A 211 7.01 -11.03 -12.87
CA TYR A 211 8.38 -10.52 -13.03
C TYR A 211 9.37 -11.65 -13.30
N LYS A 212 9.34 -12.72 -12.51
CA LYS A 212 10.22 -13.90 -12.66
C LYS A 212 10.02 -14.62 -13.99
N ASN A 213 8.81 -14.59 -14.53
CA ASN A 213 8.46 -15.19 -15.83
C ASN A 213 8.65 -14.24 -17.02
N GLY A 214 9.33 -13.09 -16.84
CA GLY A 214 9.64 -12.15 -17.93
C GLY A 214 8.42 -11.36 -18.45
N LYS A 215 7.30 -11.38 -17.72
CA LYS A 215 6.02 -10.75 -18.09
C LYS A 215 5.64 -9.57 -17.18
N GLY A 216 6.60 -8.99 -16.45
CA GLY A 216 6.34 -7.98 -15.42
C GLY A 216 5.51 -6.77 -15.89
N THR A 217 5.66 -6.33 -17.14
CA THR A 217 4.86 -5.24 -17.71
C THR A 217 3.41 -5.65 -17.97
N GLY A 218 3.15 -6.92 -18.30
CA GLY A 218 1.81 -7.44 -18.53
C GLY A 218 0.92 -7.33 -17.30
N PHE A 219 1.42 -7.71 -16.13
CA PHE A 219 0.68 -7.56 -14.88
C PHE A 219 0.38 -6.10 -14.55
N ILE A 220 1.34 -5.18 -14.77
CA ILE A 220 1.14 -3.75 -14.46
C ILE A 220 0.01 -3.16 -15.31
N ILE A 221 -0.07 -3.53 -16.59
CA ILE A 221 -1.13 -3.07 -17.50
C ILE A 221 -2.47 -3.64 -17.05
N ALA A 222 -2.56 -4.97 -16.88
CA ALA A 222 -3.80 -5.63 -16.44
C ALA A 222 -4.29 -5.10 -15.08
N PHE A 223 -3.38 -4.83 -14.15
CA PHE A 223 -3.73 -4.24 -12.86
C PHE A 223 -4.24 -2.80 -12.96
N GLY A 224 -3.76 -2.03 -13.94
CA GLY A 224 -4.35 -0.73 -14.29
C GLY A 224 -5.81 -0.88 -14.70
N THR A 225 -6.11 -1.82 -15.60
CA THR A 225 -7.48 -2.13 -16.04
C THR A 225 -8.37 -2.57 -14.86
N MET A 226 -7.89 -3.48 -14.02
CA MET A 226 -8.63 -3.93 -12.83
C MET A 226 -8.89 -2.79 -11.83
N PHE A 227 -7.97 -1.82 -11.72
CA PHE A 227 -8.17 -0.65 -10.87
C PHE A 227 -9.26 0.29 -11.40
N GLU A 228 -9.34 0.47 -12.72
CA GLU A 228 -10.46 1.19 -13.36
C GLU A 228 -11.79 0.45 -13.16
N GLU A 229 -11.81 -0.87 -13.33
CA GLU A 229 -13.00 -1.69 -13.07
C GLU A 229 -13.44 -1.62 -11.61
N TYR A 230 -12.49 -1.53 -10.68
CA TYR A 230 -12.81 -1.31 -9.27
C TYR A 230 -13.47 0.07 -9.05
N PHE A 231 -12.99 1.12 -9.70
CA PHE A 231 -13.66 2.43 -9.66
C PHE A 231 -15.08 2.35 -10.22
N MET A 232 -15.29 1.65 -11.34
CA MET A 232 -16.62 1.45 -11.92
C MET A 232 -17.55 0.71 -10.97
N GLU A 233 -17.07 -0.36 -10.31
CA GLU A 233 -17.84 -1.07 -9.29
C GLU A 233 -18.21 -0.18 -8.11
N LEU A 234 -17.28 0.64 -7.60
CA LEU A 234 -17.58 1.62 -6.55
C LEU A 234 -18.67 2.60 -7.00
N ALA A 235 -18.57 3.12 -8.22
CA ALA A 235 -19.56 4.02 -8.79
C ALA A 235 -20.94 3.36 -8.89
N GLU A 236 -21.02 2.10 -9.34
CA GLU A 236 -22.28 1.34 -9.39
C GLU A 236 -22.90 1.06 -8.01
N ILE A 237 -22.07 0.86 -6.98
CA ILE A 237 -22.54 0.59 -5.61
C ILE A 237 -23.14 1.86 -4.98
N TYR A 238 -22.45 2.99 -5.14
CA TYR A 238 -22.74 4.19 -4.37
C TYR A 238 -23.53 5.26 -5.15
N LEU A 239 -23.39 5.33 -6.47
CA LEU A 239 -23.99 6.36 -7.31
C LEU A 239 -25.22 5.85 -8.06
N SER A 240 -26.07 6.79 -8.49
CA SER A 240 -27.22 6.48 -9.34
C SER A 240 -26.82 6.43 -10.81
N GLU A 241 -27.63 5.74 -11.62
CA GLU A 241 -27.46 5.70 -13.07
C GLU A 241 -27.43 7.13 -13.67
N GLY A 242 -26.49 7.36 -14.60
CA GLY A 242 -26.30 8.66 -15.25
C GLY A 242 -25.49 9.69 -14.46
N MET A 243 -25.14 9.42 -13.19
CA MET A 243 -24.25 10.32 -12.42
C MET A 243 -22.80 10.25 -12.86
N TRP A 244 -22.39 9.18 -13.55
CA TRP A 244 -21.00 8.97 -13.92
C TRP A 244 -20.88 8.30 -15.29
N HIS A 245 -19.74 8.48 -15.95
CA HIS A 245 -19.37 7.73 -17.14
C HIS A 245 -17.84 7.66 -17.30
N LYS A 246 -17.35 6.59 -17.92
CA LYS A 246 -15.98 6.52 -18.44
C LYS A 246 -15.88 7.41 -19.67
N ILE A 247 -14.89 8.30 -19.70
CA ILE A 247 -14.62 9.15 -20.85
C ILE A 247 -13.95 8.27 -21.93
N PRO A 248 -14.46 8.23 -23.17
CA PRO A 248 -13.87 7.41 -24.22
C PRO A 248 -12.42 7.78 -24.52
N GLU A 249 -11.56 6.79 -24.70
CA GLU A 249 -10.18 7.01 -25.15
C GLU A 249 -10.17 7.63 -26.56
N GLN A 250 -9.45 8.74 -26.71
CA GLN A 250 -9.29 9.46 -27.97
C GLN A 250 -7.81 9.84 -28.17
N ASP A 251 -7.45 10.29 -29.38
CA ASP A 251 -6.10 10.81 -29.66
C ASP A 251 -5.71 11.97 -28.74
N LYS A 252 -6.70 12.69 -28.21
CA LYS A 252 -6.52 13.76 -27.25
C LYS A 252 -6.54 13.21 -25.83
N LYS A 253 -5.49 13.55 -25.07
CA LYS A 253 -5.39 13.31 -23.64
C LYS A 253 -6.58 13.92 -22.87
N SER A 254 -7.31 13.07 -22.16
CA SER A 254 -8.45 13.43 -21.28
C SER A 254 -8.34 12.69 -19.95
N ALA A 255 -9.14 13.12 -18.98
CA ALA A 255 -9.44 12.37 -17.77
C ALA A 255 -10.09 11.02 -18.11
N ASP A 256 -10.04 10.07 -17.17
CA ASP A 256 -10.60 8.73 -17.34
C ASP A 256 -12.10 8.69 -17.02
N PHE A 257 -12.52 9.39 -15.96
CA PHE A 257 -13.92 9.37 -15.51
C PHE A 257 -14.47 10.75 -15.21
N PHE A 258 -15.77 10.88 -15.46
CA PHE A 258 -16.58 12.03 -15.12
C PHE A 258 -17.64 11.60 -14.12
N VAL A 259 -17.82 12.37 -13.04
CA VAL A 259 -18.88 12.18 -12.05
C VAL A 259 -19.55 13.51 -11.75
N GLU A 260 -20.87 13.57 -11.85
CA GLU A 260 -21.67 14.76 -11.59
C GLU A 260 -22.54 14.59 -10.35
N PHE A 261 -22.24 15.41 -9.34
CA PHE A 261 -23.08 15.59 -8.15
C PHE A 261 -23.93 16.85 -8.30
N GLU A 262 -24.82 17.09 -7.34
CA GLU A 262 -25.71 18.27 -7.35
C GLU A 262 -24.92 19.59 -7.35
N ASP A 263 -23.86 19.68 -6.54
CA ASP A 263 -23.12 20.93 -6.28
C ASP A 263 -21.79 21.05 -7.05
N ALA A 264 -21.28 19.96 -7.65
CA ALA A 264 -19.99 19.95 -8.34
C ALA A 264 -19.88 18.81 -9.35
N VAL A 265 -18.93 18.96 -10.28
CA VAL A 265 -18.46 17.91 -11.18
C VAL A 265 -17.07 17.49 -10.74
N PHE A 266 -16.81 16.19 -10.77
CA PHE A 266 -15.51 15.59 -10.49
C PHE A 266 -14.96 14.96 -11.78
N LEU A 267 -13.72 15.31 -12.11
CA LEU A 267 -12.93 14.65 -13.15
C LEU A 267 -11.86 13.81 -12.47
N PHE A 268 -11.79 12.53 -12.80
CA PHE A 268 -10.83 11.60 -12.22
C PHE A 268 -9.83 11.13 -13.28
N GLU A 269 -8.56 11.20 -12.93
CA GLU A 269 -7.48 10.51 -13.63
C GLU A 269 -6.90 9.46 -12.67
N LEU A 270 -6.95 8.19 -13.07
CA LEU A 270 -6.55 7.05 -12.25
C LEU A 270 -5.09 6.72 -12.50
N LYS A 271 -4.36 6.46 -11.41
CA LYS A 271 -2.97 5.98 -11.46
C LYS A 271 -2.78 4.82 -10.50
N SER A 272 -2.54 3.64 -11.08
CA SER A 272 -2.16 2.42 -10.36
C SER A 272 -0.65 2.31 -10.08
N GLY A 273 0.14 3.27 -10.57
CA GLY A 273 1.59 3.30 -10.39
C GLY A 273 1.98 3.40 -8.91
N LEU A 274 2.95 2.59 -8.51
CA LEU A 274 3.50 2.61 -7.15
C LEU A 274 4.79 3.42 -7.10
N LEU A 275 4.98 4.14 -5.99
CA LEU A 275 6.23 4.82 -5.68
C LEU A 275 7.32 3.78 -5.35
N GLY A 276 8.52 3.99 -5.89
CA GLY A 276 9.64 3.05 -5.73
C GLY A 276 10.07 2.87 -4.28
N ILE A 277 10.49 1.66 -3.90
CA ILE A 277 10.84 1.33 -2.50
C ILE A 277 12.02 2.16 -1.96
N LYS A 278 12.91 2.67 -2.82
CA LYS A 278 14.00 3.56 -2.39
C LYS A 278 13.53 4.97 -2.05
N ALA A 279 12.42 5.41 -2.61
CA ALA A 279 11.80 6.70 -2.27
C ALA A 279 11.07 6.66 -0.91
N LYS A 280 10.65 5.48 -0.45
CA LYS A 280 9.87 5.28 0.78
C LYS A 280 10.77 5.01 1.99
N GLN A 281 11.83 5.79 2.21
CA GLN A 281 12.80 5.51 3.27
C GLN A 281 13.09 6.71 4.16
N GLN A 282 13.65 6.45 5.34
CA GLN A 282 14.22 7.49 6.23
C GLN A 282 15.26 8.37 5.52
N ALA A 283 16.00 7.82 4.56
CA ALA A 283 16.87 8.55 3.65
C ALA A 283 16.36 8.30 2.21
N PRO A 284 15.33 9.04 1.77
CA PRO A 284 14.64 8.75 0.54
C PRO A 284 15.47 9.10 -0.70
N ASP A 285 15.33 8.28 -1.74
CA ASP A 285 15.81 8.57 -3.09
C ASP A 285 14.87 9.58 -3.77
N VAL A 286 15.25 10.85 -3.70
CA VAL A 286 14.48 11.98 -4.24
C VAL A 286 14.26 11.88 -5.74
N GLN A 287 15.22 11.33 -6.50
CA GLN A 287 15.10 11.20 -7.95
C GLN A 287 13.96 10.24 -8.33
N GLN A 288 13.74 9.20 -7.54
CA GLN A 288 12.59 8.31 -7.72
C GLN A 288 11.27 8.98 -7.37
N ILE A 289 11.25 9.89 -6.39
CA ILE A 289 10.07 10.72 -6.09
C ILE A 289 9.76 11.64 -7.27
N ASP A 290 10.75 12.33 -7.82
CA ASP A 290 10.56 13.22 -8.98
C ASP A 290 10.04 12.46 -10.20
N THR A 291 10.57 11.25 -10.44
CA THR A 291 10.09 10.37 -11.51
C THR A 291 8.64 9.99 -11.30
N PHE A 292 8.24 9.68 -10.07
CA PHE A 292 6.86 9.37 -9.73
C PHE A 292 5.94 10.58 -9.92
N TYR A 293 6.31 11.77 -9.44
CA TYR A 293 5.54 13.01 -9.61
C TYR A 293 5.33 13.36 -11.07
N LYS A 294 6.38 13.26 -11.89
CA LYS A 294 6.27 13.53 -13.31
C LYS A 294 5.24 12.64 -14.00
N ARG A 295 5.33 11.33 -13.77
CA ARG A 295 4.51 10.34 -14.46
C ARG A 295 3.06 10.29 -13.95
N ASN A 296 2.85 10.45 -12.65
CA ASN A 296 1.54 10.22 -12.03
C ASN A 296 0.78 11.50 -11.69
N ILE A 297 1.46 12.66 -11.61
CA ILE A 297 0.82 13.93 -11.22
C ILE A 297 0.91 14.95 -12.35
N LEU A 298 2.12 15.29 -12.84
CA LEU A 298 2.27 16.33 -13.87
C LEU A 298 1.56 15.97 -15.18
N GLU A 299 1.76 14.75 -15.68
CA GLU A 299 1.09 14.29 -16.92
C GLU A 299 -0.43 14.21 -16.75
N ALA A 300 -0.89 13.72 -15.59
CA ALA A 300 -2.29 13.64 -15.23
C ALA A 300 -2.95 15.02 -15.12
N HIS A 301 -2.22 16.03 -14.65
CA HIS A 301 -2.77 17.38 -14.46
C HIS A 301 -3.17 18.01 -15.78
N GLU A 302 -2.34 17.81 -16.80
CA GLU A 302 -2.64 18.28 -18.14
C GLU A 302 -3.86 17.55 -18.74
N GLN A 303 -4.04 16.25 -18.47
CA GLN A 303 -5.25 15.51 -18.87
C GLN A 303 -6.52 16.13 -18.25
N LEU A 304 -6.50 16.33 -16.93
CA LEU A 304 -7.62 16.91 -16.18
C LEU A 304 -7.96 18.34 -16.63
N LYS A 305 -6.95 19.18 -16.89
CA LYS A 305 -7.14 20.55 -17.42
C LYS A 305 -7.75 20.56 -18.80
N MET A 306 -7.42 19.58 -19.65
CA MET A 306 -8.00 19.49 -20.98
C MET A 306 -9.47 19.08 -20.91
N SER A 307 -9.82 18.13 -20.05
CA SER A 307 -11.22 17.74 -19.81
C SER A 307 -12.04 18.86 -19.16
N GLU A 308 -11.48 19.63 -18.23
CA GLU A 308 -12.18 20.79 -17.65
C GLU A 308 -12.55 21.84 -18.71
N LYS A 309 -11.69 22.07 -19.71
CA LYS A 309 -11.98 23.01 -20.81
C LYS A 309 -13.12 22.55 -21.73
N GLU A 310 -13.35 21.25 -21.81
CA GLU A 310 -14.45 20.66 -22.61
C GLU A 310 -15.78 20.64 -21.85
N TYR A 311 -15.73 20.80 -20.53
CA TYR A 311 -16.92 20.91 -19.73
C TYR A 311 -17.59 22.28 -19.92
N HIS A 312 -18.81 22.27 -20.46
CA HIS A 312 -19.60 23.48 -20.76
C HIS A 312 -20.72 23.77 -19.74
N GLY A 313 -20.79 23.00 -18.65
CA GLY A 313 -21.78 23.21 -17.59
C GLY A 313 -21.40 24.36 -16.63
N GLN A 314 -22.31 24.68 -15.71
CA GLN A 314 -22.14 25.79 -14.76
C GLN A 314 -21.55 25.36 -13.41
N LYS A 315 -21.60 24.07 -13.07
CA LYS A 315 -21.11 23.57 -11.78
C LYS A 315 -19.59 23.71 -11.68
N PRO A 316 -19.04 24.00 -10.49
CA PRO A 316 -17.59 23.98 -10.29
C PRO A 316 -17.03 22.58 -10.59
N VAL A 317 -15.85 22.56 -11.22
CA VAL A 317 -15.12 21.33 -11.53
C VAL A 317 -14.03 21.11 -10.47
N ILE A 318 -14.02 19.92 -9.89
CA ILE A 318 -12.99 19.39 -9.01
C ILE A 318 -12.19 18.36 -9.81
N LYS A 319 -10.87 18.47 -9.80
CA LYS A 319 -9.96 17.60 -10.55
C LYS A 319 -9.24 16.69 -9.56
N ILE A 320 -9.30 15.39 -9.78
CA ILE A 320 -8.78 14.39 -8.85
C ILE A 320 -7.75 13.50 -9.54
N PHE A 321 -6.55 13.45 -8.95
CA PHE A 321 -5.60 12.36 -9.16
C PHE A 321 -5.98 11.22 -8.22
N LEU A 322 -6.59 10.16 -8.76
CA LEU A 322 -6.96 9.00 -7.94
C LEU A 322 -5.82 7.99 -7.94
N LEU A 323 -5.18 7.84 -6.78
CA LEU A 323 -4.04 6.95 -6.62
C LEU A 323 -4.47 5.63 -5.99
N TYR A 324 -4.06 4.53 -6.60
CA TYR A 324 -4.08 3.22 -5.95
C TYR A 324 -3.11 3.18 -4.76
N GLU A 325 -1.96 3.84 -4.91
CA GLU A 325 -0.93 3.95 -3.88
C GLU A 325 -1.50 4.58 -2.60
N SER A 326 -1.54 3.80 -1.52
CA SER A 326 -1.97 4.28 -0.21
C SER A 326 -0.88 5.18 0.38
N MET A 327 -1.09 6.50 0.23
CA MET A 327 -0.28 7.55 0.83
C MET A 327 -1.03 8.12 2.04
N THR A 328 -0.55 7.84 3.25
CA THR A 328 -1.25 8.25 4.48
C THR A 328 -1.36 9.76 4.66
N ASN A 329 -0.55 10.55 3.94
CA ASN A 329 -0.65 12.00 3.98
C ASN A 329 -0.40 12.63 2.59
N THR A 330 -1.46 12.73 1.80
CA THR A 330 -1.45 13.39 0.49
C THR A 330 -1.17 14.89 0.58
N GLN A 331 -1.39 15.53 1.75
CA GLN A 331 -1.10 16.94 1.97
C GLN A 331 0.39 17.26 1.84
N ILE A 332 1.27 16.35 2.28
CA ILE A 332 2.73 16.52 2.14
C ILE A 332 3.12 16.47 0.66
N VAL A 333 2.52 15.55 -0.11
CA VAL A 333 2.74 15.46 -1.56
C VAL A 333 2.27 16.75 -2.23
N MET A 334 1.07 17.21 -1.93
CA MET A 334 0.53 18.44 -2.52
C MET A 334 1.38 19.68 -2.15
N SER A 335 1.85 19.76 -0.91
CA SER A 335 2.77 20.82 -0.46
C SER A 335 4.14 20.79 -1.15
N SER A 336 4.53 19.65 -1.71
CA SER A 336 5.77 19.50 -2.48
C SER A 336 5.66 19.89 -3.96
N ILE A 337 4.46 20.21 -4.45
CA ILE A 337 4.17 20.59 -5.85
C ILE A 337 3.22 21.81 -5.87
N PRO A 338 3.60 22.95 -5.28
CA PRO A 338 2.73 24.12 -5.17
C PRO A 338 2.27 24.66 -6.53
N GLU A 339 3.06 24.50 -7.59
CA GLU A 339 2.73 24.91 -8.97
C GLU A 339 1.47 24.26 -9.54
N ILE A 340 1.00 23.15 -8.94
CA ILE A 340 -0.30 22.58 -9.23
C ILE A 340 -1.29 22.99 -8.15
N PHE A 341 -1.00 22.66 -6.90
CA PHE A 341 -2.04 22.65 -5.87
C PHE A 341 -2.35 24.02 -5.28
N VAL A 342 -1.46 25.01 -5.44
CA VAL A 342 -1.72 26.41 -5.09
C VAL A 342 -2.34 27.15 -6.28
N ASP A 343 -1.81 26.94 -7.48
CA ASP A 343 -2.28 27.64 -8.70
C ASP A 343 -3.65 27.12 -9.19
N ASP A 344 -3.97 25.86 -8.90
CA ASP A 344 -5.23 25.20 -9.23
C ASP A 344 -5.89 24.63 -7.96
N SER A 345 -6.53 25.50 -7.19
CA SER A 345 -7.03 25.19 -5.84
C SER A 345 -8.15 24.13 -5.78
N ARG A 346 -8.72 23.75 -6.93
CA ARG A 346 -9.71 22.66 -7.07
C ARG A 346 -9.12 21.37 -7.60
N CYS A 347 -7.79 21.28 -7.65
CA CYS A 347 -7.05 20.07 -7.98
C CYS A 347 -6.60 19.37 -6.70
N TYR A 348 -6.82 18.06 -6.61
CA TYR A 348 -6.50 17.28 -5.41
C TYR A 348 -5.91 15.93 -5.75
N ILE A 349 -5.10 15.41 -4.81
CA ILE A 349 -4.75 14.00 -4.76
C ILE A 349 -5.73 13.30 -3.82
N MET A 350 -6.34 12.23 -4.31
CA MET A 350 -7.24 11.36 -3.56
C MET A 350 -6.66 9.95 -3.60
N THR A 351 -6.57 9.29 -2.45
CA THR A 351 -6.31 7.85 -2.43
C THR A 351 -7.61 7.08 -2.70
N ILE A 352 -7.50 5.83 -3.12
CA ILE A 352 -8.69 4.97 -3.26
C ILE A 352 -9.49 4.84 -1.95
N GLU A 353 -8.82 4.88 -0.80
CA GLU A 353 -9.47 4.88 0.53
C GLU A 353 -10.28 6.17 0.76
N ASP A 354 -9.74 7.34 0.37
CA ASP A 354 -10.47 8.60 0.43
C ASP A 354 -11.73 8.58 -0.45
N LEU A 355 -11.65 7.97 -1.64
CA LEU A 355 -12.79 7.82 -2.54
C LEU A 355 -13.86 6.91 -1.92
N GLU A 356 -13.46 5.75 -1.39
CA GLU A 356 -14.35 4.82 -0.70
C GLU A 356 -15.12 5.52 0.44
N MET A 357 -14.41 6.28 1.30
CA MET A 357 -15.02 7.06 2.38
C MET A 357 -15.97 8.13 1.84
N MET A 358 -15.56 8.88 0.81
CA MET A 358 -16.38 9.94 0.21
C MET A 358 -17.68 9.40 -0.40
N LEU A 359 -17.61 8.28 -1.13
CA LEU A 359 -18.76 7.65 -1.77
C LEU A 359 -19.69 6.97 -0.74
N ALA A 360 -19.12 6.35 0.29
CA ALA A 360 -19.92 5.80 1.38
C ALA A 360 -20.63 6.92 2.17
N THR A 361 -19.95 8.05 2.42
CA THR A 361 -20.57 9.25 2.99
C THR A 361 -21.72 9.75 2.11
N TYR A 362 -21.54 9.82 0.78
CA TYR A 362 -22.61 10.23 -0.15
C TYR A 362 -23.88 9.38 0.01
N LYS A 363 -23.70 8.06 0.15
CA LYS A 363 -24.80 7.11 0.27
C LYS A 363 -25.49 7.15 1.64
N ASN A 364 -24.71 7.33 2.70
CA ASN A 364 -25.19 7.19 4.08
C ASN A 364 -25.63 8.53 4.71
N ASP A 365 -24.98 9.63 4.34
CA ASP A 365 -25.20 10.97 4.90
C ASP A 365 -24.97 12.06 3.84
N LYS A 366 -26.02 12.32 3.06
CA LYS A 366 -25.98 13.28 1.95
C LYS A 366 -25.70 14.71 2.41
N GLU A 367 -26.17 15.11 3.59
CA GLU A 367 -25.89 16.44 4.14
C GLU A 367 -24.41 16.61 4.45
N LYS A 368 -23.79 15.59 5.07
CA LYS A 368 -22.36 15.57 5.33
C LYS A 368 -21.54 15.59 4.03
N PHE A 369 -21.93 14.80 3.04
CA PHE A 369 -21.29 14.82 1.72
C PHE A 369 -21.35 16.22 1.07
N VAL A 370 -22.52 16.88 1.12
CA VAL A 370 -22.66 18.25 0.60
C VAL A 370 -21.72 19.22 1.31
N ARG A 371 -21.49 19.08 2.62
CA ARG A 371 -20.48 19.87 3.34
C ARG A 371 -19.07 19.61 2.80
N VAL A 372 -18.69 18.34 2.62
CA VAL A 372 -17.39 17.95 2.05
C VAL A 372 -17.17 18.62 0.68
N VAL A 373 -18.14 18.49 -0.23
CA VAL A 373 -18.05 19.08 -1.59
C VAL A 373 -17.93 20.60 -1.52
N LYS A 374 -18.76 21.26 -0.70
CA LYS A 374 -18.69 22.73 -0.53
C LYS A 374 -17.33 23.18 0.00
N THR A 375 -16.76 22.46 0.96
CA THR A 375 -15.42 22.75 1.50
C THR A 375 -14.35 22.56 0.43
N LEU A 376 -14.39 21.49 -0.37
CA LEU A 376 -13.46 21.26 -1.47
C LEU A 376 -13.55 22.35 -2.56
N VAL A 377 -14.77 22.82 -2.87
CA VAL A 377 -14.97 23.90 -3.85
C VAL A 377 -14.46 25.24 -3.32
N ALA A 378 -14.69 25.54 -2.04
CA ALA A 378 -14.34 26.81 -1.42
C ALA A 378 -12.86 26.90 -0.99
N ASN A 379 -12.14 25.78 -0.96
CA ASN A 379 -10.76 25.72 -0.51
C ASN A 379 -9.84 26.66 -1.29
N GLN A 380 -8.97 27.33 -0.57
CA GLN A 380 -7.91 28.17 -1.12
C GLN A 380 -6.58 27.73 -0.54
N ASN A 381 -5.78 27.07 -1.37
CA ASN A 381 -4.43 26.67 -1.00
C ASN A 381 -3.47 27.85 -1.11
N SER A 382 -2.41 27.82 -0.32
CA SER A 382 -1.29 28.75 -0.34
C SER A 382 0.02 27.99 -0.16
N ASN A 383 1.15 28.65 -0.42
CA ASN A 383 2.47 28.05 -0.21
C ASN A 383 2.73 27.61 1.24
N THR A 384 1.95 28.08 2.20
CA THR A 384 2.08 27.74 3.63
C THR A 384 0.98 26.81 4.14
N GLN A 385 -0.10 26.65 3.39
CA GLN A 385 -1.26 25.86 3.79
C GLN A 385 -1.91 25.23 2.57
N VAL A 386 -1.80 23.91 2.49
CA VAL A 386 -2.47 23.09 1.50
C VAL A 386 -3.43 22.15 2.23
N THR A 387 -4.64 22.00 1.72
CA THR A 387 -5.67 21.14 2.31
C THR A 387 -5.84 19.87 1.47
N SER A 388 -5.74 18.69 2.08
CA SER A 388 -5.99 17.41 1.42
C SER A 388 -7.45 16.98 1.50
N VAL A 389 -7.87 16.05 0.64
CA VAL A 389 -9.21 15.44 0.70
C VAL A 389 -9.46 14.81 2.06
N LEU A 390 -8.52 14.02 2.58
CA LEU A 390 -8.63 13.40 3.89
C LEU A 390 -8.81 14.42 5.02
N HIS A 391 -8.13 15.58 4.94
CA HIS A 391 -8.33 16.64 5.93
C HIS A 391 -9.77 17.18 5.89
N VAL A 392 -10.31 17.43 4.70
CA VAL A 392 -11.72 17.87 4.55
C VAL A 392 -12.70 16.81 5.04
N LEU A 393 -12.46 15.53 4.75
CA LEU A 393 -13.28 14.43 5.25
C LEU A 393 -13.29 14.41 6.77
N ASN A 394 -12.13 14.55 7.42
CA ASN A 394 -12.03 14.64 8.88
C ASN A 394 -12.79 15.85 9.44
N ASP A 395 -12.59 17.04 8.90
CA ASP A 395 -13.24 18.27 9.36
C ASP A 395 -14.76 18.24 9.22
N CYS A 396 -15.28 17.43 8.29
CA CYS A 396 -16.71 17.25 8.07
C CYS A 396 -17.30 16.05 8.86
N ASP A 397 -16.49 15.37 9.67
CA ASP A 397 -16.82 14.10 10.36
C ASP A 397 -17.23 12.97 9.40
N ALA A 398 -16.65 12.95 8.19
CA ALA A 398 -16.92 12.01 7.09
C ALA A 398 -15.91 10.84 7.03
N VAL A 399 -15.17 10.63 8.12
CA VAL A 399 -14.23 9.52 8.27
C VAL A 399 -14.89 8.35 9.01
N GLY A 400 -14.56 7.12 8.61
CA GLY A 400 -15.05 5.90 9.25
C GLY A 400 -16.19 5.18 8.54
N ASP A 401 -16.70 5.71 7.43
CA ASP A 401 -17.60 4.98 6.53
C ASP A 401 -16.81 3.91 5.76
N MET A 402 -16.95 2.64 6.17
CA MET A 402 -16.15 1.52 5.66
C MET A 402 -16.77 0.84 4.45
N HIS A 403 -16.01 0.70 3.37
CA HIS A 403 -16.43 0.00 2.16
C HIS A 403 -16.40 -1.54 2.31
N PHE A 404 -15.34 -2.06 2.96
CA PHE A 404 -15.14 -3.48 3.22
C PHE A 404 -15.83 -3.89 4.52
N ILE A 405 -17.13 -4.13 4.44
CA ILE A 405 -17.98 -4.64 5.53
C ILE A 405 -18.93 -5.71 4.98
N GLY A 406 -19.52 -6.52 5.86
CA GLY A 406 -20.48 -7.56 5.47
C GLY A 406 -19.85 -8.56 4.50
N ASP A 407 -20.47 -8.77 3.34
CA ASP A 407 -19.99 -9.72 2.33
C ASP A 407 -18.64 -9.31 1.68
N ARG A 408 -18.24 -8.04 1.84
CA ARG A 408 -16.92 -7.53 1.40
C ARG A 408 -15.87 -7.51 2.52
N ASP A 409 -16.21 -8.00 3.71
CA ASP A 409 -15.25 -8.17 4.81
C ASP A 409 -14.44 -9.45 4.59
N TYR A 410 -13.47 -9.36 3.67
CA TYR A 410 -12.61 -10.48 3.30
C TYR A 410 -11.68 -10.87 4.44
N PHE A 411 -11.30 -9.94 5.31
CA PHE A 411 -10.48 -10.27 6.47
C PHE A 411 -11.26 -11.21 7.40
N MET A 412 -12.51 -10.88 7.73
CA MET A 412 -13.36 -11.73 8.55
C MET A 412 -13.65 -13.06 7.87
N LYS A 413 -13.74 -13.11 6.54
CA LYS A 413 -13.82 -14.37 5.79
C LYS A 413 -12.61 -15.28 6.09
N ILE A 414 -11.39 -14.74 6.00
CA ILE A 414 -10.16 -15.50 6.29
C ILE A 414 -10.03 -15.82 7.78
N ALA A 415 -10.36 -14.88 8.67
CA ALA A 415 -10.32 -15.08 10.11
C ALA A 415 -11.26 -16.20 10.56
N LYS A 416 -12.50 -16.24 10.06
CA LYS A 416 -13.44 -17.35 10.33
C LYS A 416 -12.94 -18.68 9.80
N LYS A 417 -12.30 -18.69 8.63
CA LYS A 417 -11.67 -19.91 8.11
C LYS A 417 -10.56 -20.39 9.05
N MET A 418 -9.72 -19.47 9.54
CA MET A 418 -8.70 -19.79 10.55
C MET A 418 -9.33 -20.32 11.85
N GLU A 419 -10.39 -19.69 12.38
CA GLU A 419 -11.10 -20.15 13.59
C GLU A 419 -11.63 -21.58 13.42
N CYS A 420 -12.25 -21.90 12.27
CA CYS A 420 -12.70 -23.25 11.95
C CYS A 420 -11.55 -24.27 11.93
N GLU A 421 -10.37 -23.89 11.44
CA GLU A 421 -9.19 -24.75 11.43
C GLU A 421 -8.60 -24.98 12.84
N LEU A 422 -8.81 -24.02 13.74
CA LEU A 422 -8.35 -24.09 15.13
C LEU A 422 -9.33 -24.83 16.07
N ASP A 423 -10.50 -25.26 15.57
CA ASP A 423 -11.60 -25.83 16.35
C ASP A 423 -12.06 -24.91 17.51
N ILE A 424 -12.04 -23.58 17.32
CA ILE A 424 -12.43 -22.55 18.32
C ILE A 424 -13.90 -22.16 18.19
#